data_AF-A0A6A0JSK7-F1
#
_entry.id   AF-A0A6A0JSK7-F1
#
_cell.length_a   1.000
_cell.length_b   1.000
_cell.length_c   1.000
_cell.angle_alpha   90.00
_cell.angle_beta   90.00
_cell.angle_gamma   90.00
#
_symmetry.space_group_name_H-M   'P 1'
#
loop_
_entity.id
_entity.type
_entity.pdbx_description
1 polymer ?
#
loop_
_entity_poly.entity_id
_entity_poly.type
_entity_poly.pdbx_seq_one_letter_code
_entity_poly.pdbx_strand_id
1 'polypeptide(L)' 'MIDFRSDTVTHPSPEMREAISKAQIGDDVFGDDPSINIYSGAF' A
#
# COMPACT_ATOMS: atom_id res chain seq x y z
N MET A 1 10.03 -12.17 19.16
CA MET A 1 9.46 -13.48 18.78
C MET A 1 9.80 -13.70 17.32
N ILE A 2 10.38 -14.84 16.96
CA ILE A 2 10.79 -15.15 15.59
C ILE A 2 9.73 -16.09 15.02
N ASP A 3 9.12 -15.73 13.89
CA ASP A 3 8.02 -16.47 13.25
C ASP A 3 8.46 -16.95 11.85
N PHE A 4 8.41 -18.27 11.63
CA PHE A 4 8.86 -18.93 10.39
C PHE A 4 7.72 -19.60 9.62
N ARG A 5 6.46 -19.35 10.01
CA ARG A 5 5.31 -20.04 9.39
C ARG A 5 5.11 -19.64 7.92
N SER A 6 5.34 -18.38 7.59
CA SER A 6 5.22 -17.82 6.22
C SER A 6 5.76 -16.39 6.21
N ASP A 7 6.15 -15.90 5.03
CA ASP A 7 6.44 -14.49 4.73
C ASP A 7 5.22 -13.55 4.86
N THR A 8 3.99 -14.08 4.77
CA THR A 8 2.75 -13.31 4.97
C THR A 8 2.59 -12.71 6.36
N VAL A 9 3.39 -13.14 7.36
CA VAL A 9 3.41 -12.55 8.71
C VAL A 9 4.23 -11.26 8.80
N THR A 10 4.86 -10.84 7.70
CA THR A 10 5.58 -9.56 7.63
C THR A 10 4.63 -8.39 7.90
N HIS A 11 5.18 -7.34 8.52
CA HIS A 11 4.44 -6.12 8.85
C HIS A 11 5.06 -4.93 8.10
N PRO A 12 4.28 -3.89 7.78
CA PRO A 12 4.82 -2.70 7.11
C PRO A 12 5.83 -1.99 8.02
N SER A 13 6.95 -1.58 7.42
CA SER A 13 8.00 -0.78 8.07
C SER A 13 7.49 0.61 8.43
N PRO A 14 8.19 1.37 9.29
CA PRO A 14 7.82 2.74 9.60
C PRO A 14 7.67 3.62 8.35
N GLU A 15 8.56 3.49 7.38
CA GLU A 15 8.55 4.24 6.11
C GLU A 15 7.34 3.88 5.26
N MET A 16 6.99 2.58 5.19
CA MET A 16 5.77 2.14 4.50
C MET A 16 4.52 2.74 5.17
N ARG A 17 4.47 2.77 6.50
CA ARG A 17 3.34 3.36 7.24
C ARG A 17 3.23 4.86 7.01
N GLU A 18 4.36 5.56 6.94
CA GLU A 18 4.40 7.00 6.64
C GLU A 18 3.96 7.29 5.19
N ALA A 19 4.39 6.47 4.23
CA ALA A 19 3.93 6.58 2.85
C ALA A 19 2.41 6.36 2.75
N ILE A 20 1.87 5.34 3.42
CA ILE A 20 0.43 5.07 3.47
C ILE A 20 -0.33 6.25 4.08
N SER A 21 0.16 6.82 5.19
CA SER A 21 -0.54 7.92 5.87
C SER A 21 -0.54 9.24 5.07
N LYS A 22 0.44 9.42 4.19
CA LYS A 22 0.58 10.60 3.31
C LYS A 22 -0.02 10.40 1.92
N ALA A 23 -0.46 9.19 1.58
CA ALA A 23 -1.00 8.88 0.26
C ALA A 23 -2.25 9.73 -0.02
N GLN A 24 -2.34 10.25 -1.24
CA GLN A 24 -3.57 10.87 -1.74
C GLN A 24 -4.55 9.75 -2.06
N ILE A 25 -5.73 9.78 -1.44
CA ILE A 25 -6.79 8.77 -1.60
C ILE A 25 -7.97 9.34 -2.38
N GLY A 26 -8.74 8.47 -3.01
CA GLY A 26 -9.97 8.80 -3.73
C GLY A 26 -10.91 7.59 -3.81
N ASP A 27 -11.81 7.60 -4.79
CA ASP A 27 -12.72 6.47 -5.04
C ASP A 27 -12.19 5.63 -6.20
N ASP A 28 -11.83 4.38 -5.92
CA ASP A 28 -11.31 3.46 -6.93
C ASP A 28 -12.39 2.99 -7.93
N VAL A 29 -13.65 2.87 -7.50
CA VAL A 29 -14.74 2.40 -8.37
C VAL A 29 -14.97 3.38 -9.52
N PHE A 30 -14.78 4.67 -9.27
CA PHE A 30 -14.89 5.72 -10.27
C PHE A 30 -13.54 6.12 -10.89
N GLY A 31 -12.43 5.52 -10.45
CA GLY A 31 -11.09 5.80 -10.97
C GLY A 31 -10.48 7.12 -10.47
N ASP A 32 -11.00 7.67 -9.38
CA ASP A 32 -10.57 8.95 -8.80
C ASP A 32 -9.51 8.78 -7.71
N ASP A 33 -9.08 7.55 -7.39
CA ASP A 33 -7.98 7.32 -6.45
C ASP A 33 -6.61 7.49 -7.13
N PRO A 34 -5.87 8.57 -6.83
CA PRO A 34 -4.59 8.83 -7.49
C PRO A 34 -3.50 7.86 -7.03
N SER A 35 -3.58 7.32 -5.81
CA SER A 35 -2.59 6.35 -5.33
C SER A 35 -2.67 5.05 -6.14
N ILE A 36 -3.88 4.56 -6.41
CA ILE A 36 -4.09 3.34 -7.19
C ILE A 36 -3.72 3.58 -8.66
N ASN A 37 -4.10 4.72 -9.24
CA ASN A 37 -3.81 5.05 -10.64
C ASN A 37 -2.31 5.11 -10.95
N ILE A 38 -1.48 5.58 -10.00
CA ILE A 38 -0.02 5.57 -10.17
C ILE A 38 0.52 4.14 -10.27
N TYR A 39 -0.04 3.20 -9.49
CA TYR A 39 0.41 1.80 -9.50
C TYR A 39 -0.15 1.01 -10.68
N SER A 40 -1.39 1.27 -11.10
CA SER A 40 -2.05 0.56 -12.21
C SER A 40 -1.64 1.06 -13.58
N GLY A 41 -1.24 2.33 -13.71
CA GLY A 41 -0.74 2.94 -14.95
C GLY A 41 0.72 2.59 -15.31
N ALA A 42 1.38 1.70 -14.55
CA ALA A 42 2.77 1.29 -14.77
C ALA A 42 2.94 0.02 -15.64
N PHE A 43 1.90 -0.38 -16.38
CA PHE A 43 1.94 -1.45 -17.39
C PHE A 43 1.62 -0.91 -18.79
#